data_AF-A0A353WGD4-F1
#
_entry.id   AF-A0A353WGD4-F1
#
_cell.length_a   1.000
_cell.length_b   1.000
_cell.length_c   1.000
_cell.angle_alpha   90.00
_cell.angle_beta   90.00
_cell.angle_gamma   90.00
#
_symmetry.space_group_name_H-M   'P 1'
#
loop_
_entity.id
_entity.type
_entity.pdbx_description
1 polymer ?
#
loop_
_entity_poly.entity_id
_entity_poly.type
_entity_poly.pdbx_seq_one_letter_code
_entity_poly.pdbx_strand_id
1 'polypeptide(L)'
;MSTNRLLNNKIFLILLLICITIAAFALSFLIRQEQATKTTPMTENKNGTIELKKALVDDAPDFPVYPNSTIFKSYRKSINDKIEYLVIYEVADEVPDIVRWYNKNITESGWTI
;
A
#
# COMPACT_ATOMS: atom_id res chain seq x y z
N MET A 1 49.32 -27.03 -27.58
CA MET A 1 47.84 -27.15 -27.65
C MET A 1 47.24 -27.12 -26.23
N SER A 2 47.50 -26.06 -25.44
CA SER A 2 47.13 -25.99 -23.99
C SER A 2 46.47 -24.66 -23.59
N THR A 3 46.74 -23.58 -24.32
CA THR A 3 46.25 -22.22 -24.06
C THR A 3 44.75 -22.04 -24.34
N ASN A 4 44.19 -22.70 -25.36
CA ASN A 4 42.76 -22.61 -25.70
C ASN A 4 41.84 -23.21 -24.63
N ARG A 5 42.29 -24.25 -23.92
CA ARG A 5 41.49 -24.92 -22.86
C ARG A 5 41.36 -24.04 -21.62
N LEU A 6 42.42 -23.32 -21.27
CA LEU A 6 42.43 -22.36 -20.16
C LEU A 6 41.59 -21.12 -20.46
N LEU A 7 41.64 -20.61 -21.70
CA LEU A 7 40.82 -19.48 -22.12
C LEU A 7 39.32 -19.83 -22.13
N ASN A 8 38.95 -20.99 -22.66
CA ASN A 8 37.56 -21.47 -22.64
C ASN A 8 37.03 -21.68 -21.22
N ASN A 9 37.86 -22.20 -20.30
CA ASN A 9 37.46 -22.34 -18.90
C ASN A 9 37.25 -20.99 -18.21
N LYS A 10 38.09 -19.98 -18.52
CA LYS A 10 37.92 -18.62 -17.99
C LYS A 10 36.65 -17.95 -18.54
N ILE A 11 36.37 -18.11 -19.83
CA ILE A 11 35.13 -17.61 -20.46
C ILE A 11 33.91 -18.30 -19.84
N PHE A 12 33.97 -19.61 -19.64
CA PHE A 12 32.90 -20.37 -18.99
C PHE A 12 32.66 -19.90 -17.55
N LEU A 13 33.72 -19.65 -16.78
CA LEU A 13 33.61 -19.12 -15.42
C LEU A 13 33.00 -17.72 -15.37
N ILE A 14 33.34 -16.86 -16.34
CA ILE A 14 32.76 -15.50 -16.45
C ILE A 14 31.27 -15.59 -16.79
N LEU A 15 30.88 -16.43 -17.74
CA LEU A 15 29.47 -16.65 -18.09
C LEU A 15 28.67 -17.22 -16.91
N LEU A 16 29.25 -18.15 -16.15
CA LEU A 16 28.64 -18.71 -14.94
C LEU A 16 28.39 -17.63 -13.89
N LEU A 17 29.38 -16.75 -13.65
CA LEU A 17 29.25 -15.62 -12.72
C LEU A 17 28.15 -14.65 -13.13
N ILE A 18 28.05 -14.33 -14.43
CA ILE A 18 27.00 -13.45 -14.96
C ILE A 18 25.61 -14.09 -14.80
N CYS A 19 25.48 -15.40 -15.05
CA CYS A 19 24.21 -16.10 -14.83
C CYS A 19 23.78 -16.07 -13.35
N ILE A 20 24.73 -16.20 -12.41
CA ILE A 20 24.45 -16.15 -10.97
C ILE A 20 23.98 -14.76 -10.56
N THR A 21 24.57 -13.68 -11.08
CA THR A 21 24.16 -12.31 -10.73
C THR A 21 22.78 -11.97 -11.29
N ILE A 22 22.47 -12.39 -12.52
CA ILE A 22 21.14 -12.22 -13.12
C ILE A 22 20.09 -13.01 -12.34
N ALA A 23 20.38 -14.26 -11.97
CA ALA A 23 19.47 -15.08 -11.18
C ALA A 23 19.21 -14.49 -9.79
N ALA A 24 20.25 -13.99 -9.11
CA ALA A 24 20.12 -13.33 -7.81
C ALA A 24 19.28 -12.04 -7.89
N PHE A 25 19.46 -11.26 -8.96
CA PHE A 25 18.67 -10.05 -9.20
C PHE A 25 17.19 -10.37 -9.49
N ALA A 26 16.93 -11.36 -10.35
CA ALA A 26 15.57 -11.82 -10.65
C ALA A 26 14.85 -12.37 -9.40
N LEU A 27 15.55 -13.13 -8.57
CA LEU A 27 15.01 -13.65 -7.30
C LEU A 27 14.67 -12.52 -6.33
N SER A 28 15.53 -11.50 -6.24
CA SER A 28 15.28 -10.31 -5.41
C SER A 28 14.05 -9.52 -5.87
N PHE A 29 13.81 -9.48 -7.18
CA PHE A 29 12.62 -8.83 -7.77
C PHE A 29 11.34 -9.63 -7.50
N LEU A 30 11.39 -10.96 -7.57
CA LEU A 30 10.26 -11.84 -7.23
C LEU A 30 9.88 -11.74 -5.74
N ILE A 31 10.86 -11.75 -4.83
CA ILE A 31 10.62 -11.61 -3.39
C ILE A 31 9.97 -10.24 -3.07
N ARG A 32 10.38 -9.17 -3.76
CA ARG A 32 9.74 -7.85 -3.64
C ARG A 32 8.30 -7.84 -4.13
N GLN A 33 7.97 -8.54 -5.22
CA GLN A 33 6.58 -8.64 -5.70
C GLN A 33 5.69 -9.42 -4.72
N GLU A 34 6.21 -10.45 -4.05
CA GLU A 34 5.46 -11.15 -3.00
C GLU A 34 5.19 -10.26 -1.78
N GLN A 35 6.11 -9.37 -1.41
CA GLN A 35 5.88 -8.40 -0.32
C GLN A 35 4.87 -7.31 -0.69
N ALA A 36 4.74 -6.94 -1.98
CA ALA A 36 3.69 -6.03 -2.44
C ALA A 36 2.28 -6.69 -2.46
N THR A 37 2.21 -8.01 -2.34
CA THR A 37 0.93 -8.77 -2.36
C THR A 37 0.60 -9.41 -1.00
N LYS A 38 1.49 -9.33 0.00
CA LYS A 38 1.15 -9.67 1.38
C LYS A 38 0.45 -8.50 2.04
N THR A 39 -0.84 -8.38 1.77
CA THR A 39 -1.78 -7.70 2.66
C THR A 39 -1.53 -8.29 4.05
N THR A 40 -0.90 -7.53 4.94
CA THR A 40 -0.84 -7.90 6.34
C THR A 40 -2.28 -8.10 6.78
N PRO A 41 -2.68 -9.28 7.28
CA PRO A 41 -3.97 -9.38 7.93
C PRO A 41 -3.88 -8.46 9.14
N MET A 42 -4.58 -7.32 9.10
CA MET A 42 -4.84 -6.58 10.33
C MET A 42 -5.44 -7.59 11.28
N THR A 43 -4.76 -7.83 12.40
CA THR A 43 -5.26 -8.71 13.45
C THR A 43 -6.63 -8.20 13.87
N GLU A 44 -7.65 -8.90 13.39
CA GLU A 44 -9.05 -8.67 13.70
C GLU A 44 -9.23 -8.90 15.20
N ASN A 45 -9.19 -7.80 15.96
CA ASN A 45 -9.58 -7.84 17.35
C ASN A 45 -11.10 -8.03 17.39
N LYS A 46 -11.49 -9.23 17.84
CA LYS A 46 -12.85 -9.73 17.97
C LYS A 46 -13.75 -8.78 18.78
N ASN A 47 -14.48 -7.90 18.11
CA ASN A 47 -15.89 -7.53 18.38
C ASN A 47 -16.29 -6.40 17.43
N GLY A 48 -16.86 -6.75 16.28
CA GLY A 48 -17.47 -5.77 15.37
C GLY A 48 -17.60 -6.31 13.95
N THR A 49 -18.82 -6.29 13.42
CA THR A 49 -19.08 -6.55 11.99
C THR A 49 -18.38 -5.49 11.16
N ILE A 50 -17.59 -5.91 10.17
CA ILE A 50 -16.93 -5.02 9.21
C ILE A 50 -17.75 -5.04 7.91
N GLU A 51 -18.50 -3.99 7.64
CA GLU A 51 -19.16 -3.80 6.34
C GLU A 51 -18.19 -3.09 5.39
N LEU A 52 -17.64 -3.81 4.43
CA LEU A 52 -16.77 -3.25 3.40
C LEU A 52 -17.61 -2.81 2.19
N LYS A 53 -17.53 -1.52 1.83
CA LYS A 53 -18.07 -1.01 0.56
C LYS A 53 -16.96 -0.34 -0.25
N LYS A 54 -17.00 -0.54 -1.58
CA LYS A 54 -16.21 0.22 -2.58
C LYS A 54 -16.80 1.62 -2.85
N ALA A 55 -17.73 2.05 -2.01
CA ALA A 55 -18.40 3.34 -2.00
C ALA A 55 -18.50 3.79 -0.54
N LEU A 56 -18.99 5.00 -0.27
CA LEU A 56 -19.28 5.43 1.11
C LEU A 56 -20.27 4.46 1.77
N VAL A 57 -20.03 4.06 3.01
CA VAL A 57 -21.02 3.30 3.78
C VAL A 57 -22.25 4.17 4.02
N ASP A 58 -23.41 3.55 3.99
CA ASP A 58 -24.68 4.25 4.23
C ASP A 58 -24.63 4.86 5.64
N ASP A 59 -25.27 6.02 5.81
CA ASP A 59 -25.34 6.79 7.07
C ASP A 59 -23.99 7.31 7.62
N ALA A 60 -22.92 7.31 6.82
CA ALA A 60 -21.69 8.02 7.18
C ALA A 60 -21.97 9.53 7.30
N PRO A 61 -21.46 10.21 8.36
CA PRO A 61 -21.64 11.64 8.51
C PRO A 61 -20.93 12.39 7.38
N ASP A 62 -21.47 13.55 7.01
CA ASP A 62 -20.84 14.43 6.01
C ASP A 62 -19.54 15.01 6.58
N PHE A 63 -18.42 14.53 6.04
CA PHE A 63 -17.08 14.92 6.45
C PHE A 63 -16.40 15.65 5.29
N PRO A 64 -15.72 16.78 5.53
CA PRO A 64 -15.03 17.52 4.48
C PRO A 64 -14.09 16.60 3.70
N VAL A 65 -14.24 16.55 2.37
CA VAL A 65 -13.39 15.72 1.52
C VAL A 65 -12.43 16.61 0.75
N TYR A 66 -11.15 16.26 0.81
CA TYR A 66 -10.12 16.94 0.02
C TYR A 66 -10.47 16.89 -1.48
N PRO A 67 -10.34 18.00 -2.24
CA PRO A 67 -10.73 18.04 -3.65
C PRO A 67 -10.07 16.96 -4.50
N ASN A 68 -10.78 16.50 -5.54
CA ASN A 68 -10.31 15.44 -6.46
C ASN A 68 -10.01 14.08 -5.81
N SER A 69 -10.42 13.87 -4.55
CA SER A 69 -10.28 12.57 -3.89
C SER A 69 -11.30 11.57 -4.43
N THR A 70 -10.87 10.31 -4.60
CA THR A 70 -11.75 9.19 -4.90
C THR A 70 -11.84 8.26 -3.69
N ILE A 71 -13.02 7.73 -3.40
CA ILE A 71 -13.20 6.75 -2.32
C ILE A 71 -12.51 5.45 -2.73
N PHE A 72 -11.55 5.01 -1.93
CA PHE A 72 -10.92 3.70 -2.09
C PHE A 72 -11.71 2.64 -1.34
N LYS A 73 -11.97 2.88 -0.05
CA LYS A 73 -12.69 1.96 0.84
C LYS A 73 -13.42 2.72 1.93
N SER A 74 -14.54 2.19 2.39
CA SER A 74 -15.17 2.66 3.62
C SER A 74 -15.66 1.50 4.48
N TYR A 75 -15.75 1.76 5.78
CA TYR A 75 -16.12 0.79 6.80
C TYR A 75 -16.99 1.46 7.86
N ARG A 76 -18.01 0.71 8.30
CA ARG A 76 -18.73 0.98 9.54
C ARG A 76 -18.32 -0.07 10.56
N LYS A 77 -17.92 0.36 11.75
CA LYS A 77 -17.51 -0.52 12.85
C LYS A 77 -18.32 -0.20 14.10
N SER A 78 -18.83 -1.22 14.77
CA SER A 78 -19.51 -1.08 16.05
C SER A 78 -18.57 -1.54 17.16
N ILE A 79 -18.17 -0.64 18.07
CA ILE A 79 -17.30 -0.93 19.22
C ILE A 79 -17.95 -0.37 20.47
N ASN A 80 -18.20 -1.20 21.49
CA ASN A 80 -18.70 -0.77 22.80
C ASN A 80 -19.92 0.19 22.69
N ASP A 81 -20.93 -0.21 21.91
CA ASP A 81 -22.14 0.57 21.62
C ASP A 81 -21.93 1.92 20.90
N LYS A 82 -20.72 2.17 20.38
CA LYS A 82 -20.40 3.30 19.52
C LYS A 82 -20.22 2.85 18.08
N ILE A 83 -20.68 3.69 17.16
CA ILE A 83 -20.47 3.51 15.71
C ILE A 83 -19.28 4.37 15.30
N GLU A 84 -18.27 3.73 14.73
CA GLU A 84 -17.12 4.36 14.10
C GLU A 84 -17.23 4.20 12.58
N TYR A 85 -16.96 5.28 11.87
CA TYR A 85 -16.88 5.30 10.41
C TYR A 85 -15.44 5.54 10.00
N LEU A 86 -14.91 4.68 9.13
CA LEU A 86 -13.58 4.83 8.53
C LEU A 86 -13.73 4.92 7.03
N VAL A 87 -13.25 6.01 6.43
CA VAL A 87 -13.24 6.19 4.97
C VAL A 87 -11.81 6.48 4.53
N ILE A 88 -11.35 5.73 3.53
CA ILE A 88 -10.03 5.85 2.92
C ILE A 88 -10.23 6.47 1.55
N TYR A 89 -9.59 7.62 1.34
CA TYR A 89 -9.58 8.35 0.08
C TYR A 89 -8.22 8.19 -0.61
N GLU A 90 -8.24 8.15 -1.94
CA GLU A 90 -7.07 8.21 -2.81
C GLU A 90 -7.05 9.55 -3.55
N VAL A 91 -5.88 10.18 -3.61
CA VAL A 91 -5.64 11.42 -4.36
C VAL A 91 -4.18 11.43 -4.82
N ALA A 92 -3.92 12.06 -5.96
CA ALA A 92 -2.59 12.13 -6.57
C ALA A 92 -1.67 13.20 -5.92
N ASP A 93 -2.25 14.11 -5.13
CA ASP A 93 -1.55 15.21 -4.49
C ASP A 93 -0.66 14.73 -3.32
N GLU A 94 0.31 15.55 -2.94
CA GLU A 94 1.24 15.20 -1.87
C GLU A 94 0.60 15.34 -0.47
N VAL A 95 1.01 14.46 0.45
CA VAL A 95 0.54 14.46 1.85
C VAL A 95 0.60 15.84 2.53
N PRO A 96 1.67 16.65 2.40
CA PRO A 96 1.74 17.94 3.06
C PRO A 96 0.62 18.91 2.65
N ASP A 97 0.20 18.89 1.39
CA ASP A 97 -0.85 19.79 0.88
C ASP A 97 -2.24 19.35 1.32
N ILE A 98 -2.47 18.04 1.36
CA ILE A 98 -3.69 17.44 1.92
C ILE A 98 -3.84 17.83 3.40
N VAL A 99 -2.77 17.65 4.20
CA VAL A 99 -2.78 18.01 5.63
C VAL A 99 -3.02 19.51 5.83
N ARG A 100 -2.37 20.36 5.03
CA ARG A 100 -2.56 21.82 5.08
C ARG A 100 -4.00 22.21 4.81
N TRP A 101 -4.65 21.56 3.83
CA TRP A 101 -6.05 21.81 3.51
C TRP A 101 -6.96 21.40 4.66
N TYR A 102 -6.78 20.21 5.24
CA TYR A 102 -7.62 19.76 6.37
C TYR A 102 -7.47 20.65 7.60
N ASN A 103 -6.24 21.06 7.94
CA ASN A 103 -6.01 21.99 9.06
C ASN A 103 -6.73 23.33 8.91
N LYS A 104 -7.02 23.75 7.66
CA LYS A 104 -7.75 24.98 7.37
C LYS A 104 -9.28 24.78 7.36
N ASN A 105 -9.76 23.70 6.76
CA ASN A 105 -11.18 23.56 6.41
C ASN A 105 -11.99 22.68 7.39
N ILE A 106 -11.34 21.84 8.23
CA ILE A 106 -12.05 20.93 9.15
C ILE A 106 -12.85 21.70 10.20
N THR A 107 -12.21 22.67 10.85
CA THR A 107 -12.83 23.47 11.92
C THR A 107 -13.94 24.37 11.40
N GLU A 108 -13.78 24.93 10.19
CA GLU A 108 -14.84 25.70 9.51
C GLU A 108 -16.09 24.85 9.24
N SER A 109 -15.93 23.53 9.12
CA SER A 109 -17.01 22.58 8.86
C SER A 109 -17.62 21.99 10.14
N GLY A 110 -17.25 22.50 11.32
CA GLY A 110 -17.78 22.05 12.62
C GLY A 110 -17.12 20.78 13.19
N TRP A 111 -16.00 20.35 12.61
CA TRP A 111 -15.25 19.18 13.03
C TRP A 111 -14.02 19.56 13.88
N THR A 112 -13.58 18.64 14.74
CA THR A 112 -12.39 18.81 15.60
C THR A 112 -11.29 17.83 15.19
N ILE A 113 -10.03 18.29 15.22
CA ILE A 113 -8.83 17.49 14.97
C ILE A 113 -8.32 16.86 16.26
#